data_AF-S3DIW1-F1
#
_entry.id   AF-S3DIW1-F1
#
_cell.length_a   1.000
_cell.length_b   1.000
_cell.length_c   1.000
_cell.angle_alpha   90.00
_cell.angle_beta   90.00
_cell.angle_gamma   90.00
#
_symmetry.space_group_name_H-M   'P 1'
#
loop_
_entity.id
_entity.type
_entity.pdbx_description
1 polymer ?
#
loop_
_entity_poly.entity_id
_entity_poly.type
_entity_poly.pdbx_seq_one_letter_code
_entity_poly.pdbx_strand_id
1 'polypeptide(L)'
;MEARTPFDSAIDDWYRQPENVEGIIKTLEEKSEIKFVFRKNQVVDGSRAGDHQIEASAEHIARWDTRVPENIFKEGFAPRTPRHWTTFGMHNFKSYQQSQSVASVFVATARCFQDDKSKPAMWKPQNWNDGTKYKYAVSGCYGGIDVNATIAQNKASHFKSEHEITFVGGIRKEFIPFAVEYKDGVAIKIWENGQIKQVVGTTFPRPPNVDVYIVSP
;
A
#
# COMPACT_ATOMS: atom_id res chain seq x y z
N MET A 1 -8.69 -7.34 -22.51
CA MET A 1 -8.37 -6.84 -21.16
C MET A 1 -8.12 -8.07 -20.31
N GLU A 2 -6.92 -8.21 -19.73
CA GLU A 2 -6.68 -9.26 -18.72
C GLU A 2 -7.64 -9.04 -17.54
N ALA A 3 -8.12 -10.13 -16.95
CA ALA A 3 -8.99 -10.06 -15.78
C ALA A 3 -8.16 -9.54 -14.59
N ARG A 4 -8.55 -8.39 -14.05
CA ARG A 4 -7.91 -7.81 -12.86
C ARG A 4 -8.22 -8.67 -11.64
N THR A 5 -7.19 -8.98 -10.86
CA THR A 5 -7.27 -9.78 -9.64
C THR A 5 -7.05 -8.91 -8.40
N PRO A 6 -7.51 -9.35 -7.22
CA PRO A 6 -7.19 -8.68 -5.96
C PRO A 6 -5.69 -8.61 -5.64
N PHE A 7 -4.87 -9.39 -6.35
CA PHE A 7 -3.42 -9.52 -6.13
C PHE A 7 -2.58 -8.94 -7.27
N ASP A 8 -3.17 -8.12 -8.15
CA ASP A 8 -2.50 -7.56 -9.34
C ASP A 8 -1.20 -6.80 -9.03
N SER A 9 -1.02 -6.31 -7.81
CA SER A 9 0.20 -5.63 -7.37
C SER A 9 1.35 -6.57 -7.00
N ALA A 10 1.08 -7.86 -6.77
CA ALA A 10 2.01 -8.80 -6.16
C ALA A 10 3.30 -8.95 -6.97
N ILE A 11 4.41 -9.14 -6.26
CA ILE A 11 5.74 -9.31 -6.86
C ILE A 11 5.91 -10.68 -7.50
N ASP A 12 5.43 -11.72 -6.83
CA ASP A 12 5.45 -13.07 -7.37
C ASP A 12 4.21 -13.29 -8.25
N ASP A 13 4.46 -13.63 -9.52
CA ASP A 13 3.46 -13.87 -10.55
C ASP A 13 2.40 -14.90 -10.16
N TRP A 14 2.76 -15.86 -9.30
CA TRP A 14 1.82 -16.88 -8.86
C TRP A 14 0.59 -16.32 -8.16
N TYR A 15 0.73 -15.26 -7.38
CA TYR A 15 -0.41 -14.60 -6.73
C TYR A 15 -1.41 -14.04 -7.76
N ARG A 16 -0.91 -13.65 -8.94
CA ARG A 16 -1.66 -12.94 -9.98
C ARG A 16 -2.36 -13.88 -10.94
N GLN A 17 -1.97 -15.15 -10.96
CA GLN A 17 -2.59 -16.14 -11.83
C GLN A 17 -4.03 -16.39 -11.37
N PRO A 18 -5.05 -16.23 -12.24
CA PRO A 18 -6.46 -16.32 -11.88
C PRO A 18 -6.84 -17.62 -11.15
N GLU A 19 -6.23 -18.75 -11.54
CA GLU A 19 -6.48 -20.07 -10.95
C GLU A 19 -6.05 -20.18 -9.48
N ASN A 20 -5.16 -19.30 -9.00
CA ASN A 20 -4.69 -19.33 -7.61
C ASN A 20 -5.50 -18.41 -6.69
N VAL A 21 -6.23 -17.44 -7.25
CA VAL A 21 -6.86 -16.35 -6.48
C VAL A 21 -7.82 -16.88 -5.42
N GLU A 22 -8.74 -17.78 -5.80
CA GLU A 22 -9.73 -18.33 -4.88
C GLU A 22 -9.07 -19.13 -3.74
N GLY A 23 -8.08 -19.97 -4.06
CA GLY A 23 -7.33 -20.75 -3.09
C GLY A 23 -6.56 -19.88 -2.09
N ILE A 24 -5.96 -18.78 -2.57
CA ILE A 24 -5.28 -17.80 -1.71
C ILE A 24 -6.28 -17.14 -0.77
N ILE A 25 -7.40 -16.62 -1.29
CA ILE A 25 -8.43 -15.95 -0.47
C ILE A 25 -8.94 -16.91 0.60
N LYS A 26 -9.36 -18.11 0.21
CA LYS A 26 -9.86 -19.13 1.14
C LYS A 26 -8.84 -19.42 2.24
N THR A 27 -7.57 -19.61 1.89
CA THR A 27 -6.53 -19.89 2.87
C THR A 27 -6.31 -18.71 3.83
N LEU A 28 -6.30 -17.47 3.31
CA LEU A 28 -6.15 -16.28 4.14
C LEU A 28 -7.33 -16.13 5.11
N GLU A 29 -8.56 -16.34 4.62
CA GLU A 29 -9.79 -16.23 5.43
C GLU A 29 -9.85 -17.32 6.51
N GLU A 30 -9.53 -18.56 6.18
CA GLU A 30 -9.47 -19.68 7.12
C GLU A 30 -8.43 -19.44 8.23
N LYS A 31 -7.25 -18.94 7.88
CA LYS A 31 -6.16 -18.70 8.84
C LYS A 31 -6.34 -17.46 9.69
N SER A 32 -7.06 -16.47 9.17
CA SER A 32 -7.33 -15.22 9.89
C SER A 32 -8.67 -15.25 10.62
N GLU A 33 -9.55 -16.20 10.29
CA GLU A 33 -10.96 -16.24 10.70
C GLU A 33 -11.66 -14.90 10.43
N ILE A 34 -11.39 -14.34 9.25
CA ILE A 34 -11.87 -13.03 8.80
C ILE A 34 -12.32 -13.19 7.35
N LYS A 35 -13.48 -12.63 7.00
CA LYS A 35 -13.87 -12.48 5.60
C LYS A 35 -13.28 -11.20 5.03
N PHE A 36 -12.46 -11.30 3.99
CA PHE A 36 -11.79 -10.12 3.45
C PHE A 36 -12.72 -9.33 2.54
N VAL A 37 -12.68 -8.00 2.68
CA VAL A 37 -13.26 -7.09 1.71
C VAL A 37 -12.12 -6.52 0.89
N PHE A 38 -12.09 -6.85 -0.40
CA PHE A 38 -11.10 -6.32 -1.33
C PHE A 38 -11.53 -4.95 -1.86
N ARG A 39 -10.53 -4.10 -2.11
CA ARG A 39 -10.70 -2.78 -2.71
C ARG A 39 -11.34 -2.94 -4.09
N LYS A 40 -12.42 -2.18 -4.32
CA LYS A 40 -13.12 -2.14 -5.61
C LYS A 40 -12.27 -1.47 -6.68
N ASN A 41 -12.58 -1.70 -7.96
CA ASN A 41 -11.90 -1.02 -9.07
C ASN A 41 -12.22 0.48 -9.14
N GLN A 42 -13.32 0.92 -8.52
CA GLN A 42 -13.68 2.32 -8.32
C GLN A 42 -13.86 2.59 -6.83
N VAL A 43 -13.30 3.71 -6.38
CA VAL A 43 -13.26 4.11 -4.97
C VAL A 43 -13.63 5.59 -4.84
N VAL A 44 -14.09 5.98 -3.65
CA VAL A 44 -14.25 7.40 -3.31
C VAL A 44 -12.86 8.02 -3.11
N ASP A 45 -12.61 9.14 -3.77
CA ASP A 45 -11.37 9.92 -3.62
C ASP A 45 -11.31 10.57 -2.24
N GLY A 46 -10.63 9.92 -1.30
CA GLY A 46 -10.42 10.45 0.05
C GLY A 46 -9.57 11.72 0.10
N SER A 47 -8.93 12.13 -1.00
CA SER A 47 -8.19 13.39 -1.08
C SER A 47 -9.09 14.61 -1.36
N ARG A 48 -10.39 14.40 -1.62
CA ARG A 48 -11.35 15.49 -1.89
C ARG A 48 -12.60 15.32 -1.02
N ALA A 49 -13.28 16.42 -0.74
CA ALA A 49 -14.58 16.37 -0.09
C ALA A 49 -15.66 15.84 -1.05
N GLY A 50 -16.64 15.10 -0.52
CA GLY A 50 -17.76 14.51 -1.27
C GLY A 50 -17.45 13.15 -1.92
N ASP A 51 -18.46 12.57 -2.59
CA ASP A 51 -18.42 11.18 -3.09
C ASP A 51 -17.82 11.05 -4.51
N HIS A 52 -16.70 11.71 -4.75
CA HIS A 52 -16.03 11.70 -6.05
C HIS A 52 -15.45 10.32 -6.34
N GLN A 53 -16.01 9.59 -7.32
CA GLN A 53 -15.50 8.29 -7.72
C GLN A 53 -14.29 8.42 -8.64
N ILE A 54 -13.23 7.68 -8.33
CA ILE A 54 -12.04 7.54 -9.15
C ILE A 54 -11.70 6.06 -9.35
N GLU A 55 -10.91 5.75 -10.37
CA GLU A 55 -10.33 4.42 -10.51
C GLU A 55 -9.38 4.15 -9.34
N ALA A 56 -9.36 2.92 -8.82
CA ALA A 56 -8.50 2.52 -7.71
C ALA A 56 -7.00 2.65 -8.02
N SER A 57 -6.64 2.58 -9.30
CA SER A 57 -5.27 2.85 -9.78
C SER A 57 -4.88 4.33 -9.67
N ALA A 58 -5.85 5.24 -9.65
CA ALA A 58 -5.65 6.67 -9.44
C ALA A 58 -5.75 7.09 -7.96
N GLU A 59 -6.13 6.16 -7.06
CA GLU A 59 -6.23 6.44 -5.63
C GLU A 59 -4.87 6.84 -5.04
N HIS A 60 -4.86 7.91 -4.25
CA HIS A 60 -3.65 8.35 -3.55
C HIS A 60 -3.40 7.49 -2.31
N ILE A 61 -2.60 6.44 -2.50
CA ILE A 61 -2.08 5.59 -1.42
C ILE A 61 -0.58 5.77 -1.26
N ALA A 62 -0.09 5.61 -0.03
CA ALA A 62 1.33 5.73 0.25
C ALA A 62 1.79 4.74 1.34
N ARG A 63 3.09 4.50 1.38
CA ARG A 63 3.73 3.68 2.39
C ARG A 63 4.88 4.44 3.04
N TRP A 64 4.90 4.46 4.37
CA TRP A 64 6.08 4.85 5.13
C TRP A 64 7.03 3.66 5.24
N ASP A 65 8.32 3.87 4.94
CA ASP A 65 9.35 2.83 5.06
C ASP A 65 10.70 3.47 5.43
N THR A 66 11.62 2.66 5.96
CA THR A 66 12.98 3.10 6.32
C THR A 66 14.01 2.71 5.28
N ARG A 67 13.68 1.77 4.38
CA ARG A 67 14.55 1.38 3.26
C ARG A 67 14.68 2.54 2.28
N VAL A 68 15.88 2.68 1.72
CA VAL A 68 16.22 3.75 0.78
C VAL A 68 15.60 3.54 -0.61
N PRO A 69 15.35 4.63 -1.37
CA PRO A 69 14.67 4.55 -2.67
C PRO A 69 15.37 3.67 -3.70
N GLU A 70 16.70 3.60 -3.68
CA GLU A 70 17.48 2.75 -4.58
C GLU A 70 17.09 1.28 -4.45
N ASN A 71 16.81 0.81 -3.24
CA ASN A 71 16.37 -0.57 -3.00
C ASN A 71 14.91 -0.75 -3.44
N ILE A 72 14.03 0.16 -3.00
CA ILE A 72 12.59 0.05 -3.25
C ILE A 72 12.25 0.20 -4.74
N PHE A 73 12.90 1.12 -5.45
CA PHE A 73 12.67 1.29 -6.89
C PHE A 73 13.26 0.14 -7.72
N LYS A 74 14.24 -0.60 -7.20
CA LYS A 74 14.80 -1.77 -7.85
C LYS A 74 13.96 -3.03 -7.65
N GLU A 75 13.43 -3.23 -6.45
CA GLU A 75 12.84 -4.49 -5.99
C GLU A 75 11.32 -4.43 -5.82
N GLY A 76 10.76 -3.24 -5.57
CA GLY A 76 9.40 -3.07 -5.08
C GLY A 76 9.31 -3.27 -3.57
N PHE A 77 8.09 -3.34 -3.04
CA PHE A 77 7.84 -3.73 -1.66
C PHE A 77 7.62 -5.23 -1.55
N ALA A 78 8.70 -5.98 -1.38
CA ALA A 78 8.61 -7.40 -1.05
C ALA A 78 8.06 -7.61 0.38
N PRO A 79 7.16 -8.60 0.58
CA PRO A 79 6.72 -8.99 1.90
C PRO A 79 7.89 -9.60 2.69
N ARG A 80 7.79 -9.57 4.03
CA ARG A 80 8.82 -10.16 4.91
C ARG A 80 8.87 -11.67 4.85
N THR A 81 7.76 -12.31 4.49
CA THR A 81 7.72 -13.74 4.20
C THR A 81 7.38 -13.94 2.72
N PRO A 82 8.38 -14.26 1.88
CA PRO A 82 8.12 -14.67 0.51
C PRO A 82 7.37 -15.99 0.47
N ARG A 83 6.64 -16.23 -0.63
CA ARG A 83 5.83 -17.44 -0.87
C ARG A 83 6.54 -18.76 -0.53
N HIS A 84 7.84 -18.87 -0.83
CA HIS A 84 8.60 -20.12 -0.72
C HIS A 84 8.92 -20.54 0.72
N TRP A 85 8.64 -19.69 1.73
CA TRP A 85 8.72 -20.07 3.13
C TRP A 85 7.37 -20.61 3.62
N THR A 86 7.07 -21.80 3.09
CA THR A 86 6.17 -22.84 3.61
C THR A 86 4.84 -22.39 4.21
N THR A 87 3.81 -22.44 3.35
CA THR A 87 2.37 -22.42 3.67
C THR A 87 1.89 -21.09 4.23
N PHE A 88 0.87 -20.50 3.60
CA PHE A 88 0.07 -19.39 4.17
C PHE A 88 -0.41 -19.65 5.62
N GLY A 89 -0.25 -20.87 6.13
CA GLY A 89 -0.57 -21.29 7.49
C GLY A 89 0.13 -20.56 8.64
N MET A 90 1.14 -19.72 8.40
CA MET A 90 1.70 -18.82 9.42
C MET A 90 1.20 -17.38 9.33
N HIS A 91 0.35 -17.04 8.37
CA HIS A 91 -0.06 -15.66 8.10
C HIS A 91 -1.44 -15.39 8.65
N ASN A 92 -1.49 -14.95 9.91
CA ASN A 92 -2.69 -14.46 10.54
C ASN A 92 -2.78 -12.94 10.35
N PHE A 93 -3.79 -12.48 9.62
CA PHE A 93 -4.02 -11.05 9.41
C PHE A 93 -4.26 -10.29 10.73
N LYS A 94 -4.90 -10.91 11.72
CA LYS A 94 -5.09 -10.31 13.06
C LYS A 94 -3.75 -10.02 13.73
N SER A 95 -2.83 -10.97 13.72
CA SER A 95 -1.48 -10.80 14.30
C SER A 95 -0.68 -9.74 13.54
N TYR A 96 -0.81 -9.69 12.22
CA TYR A 96 -0.19 -8.64 11.40
C TYR A 96 -0.73 -7.24 11.74
N GLN A 97 -2.05 -7.10 11.92
CA GLN A 97 -2.68 -5.83 12.28
C GLN A 97 -2.35 -5.39 13.72
N GLN A 98 -2.10 -6.33 14.63
CA GLN A 98 -1.60 -6.01 15.99
C GLN A 98 -0.15 -5.54 15.98
N SER A 99 0.67 -6.07 15.07
CA SER A 99 2.05 -5.65 14.91
C SER A 99 2.52 -5.89 13.48
N GLN A 100 2.67 -4.79 12.73
CA GLN A 100 3.22 -4.82 11.37
C GLN A 100 4.70 -5.28 11.33
N SER A 101 5.31 -5.55 12.49
CA SER A 101 6.63 -6.19 12.57
C SER A 101 6.59 -7.71 12.37
N VAL A 102 5.43 -8.34 12.53
CA VAL A 102 5.24 -9.78 12.31
C VAL A 102 5.50 -10.10 10.85
N ALA A 103 6.40 -11.04 10.59
CA ALA A 103 6.72 -11.48 9.23
C ALA A 103 5.47 -12.08 8.57
N SER A 104 5.08 -11.54 7.41
CA SER A 104 3.87 -11.94 6.71
C SER A 104 3.98 -11.69 5.21
N VAL A 105 2.99 -12.17 4.47
CA VAL A 105 2.76 -11.89 3.04
C VAL A 105 2.18 -10.50 2.78
N PHE A 106 1.88 -9.73 3.84
CA PHE A 106 1.15 -8.48 3.77
C PHE A 106 2.08 -7.27 3.70
N VAL A 107 1.73 -6.31 2.84
CA VAL A 107 2.35 -5.00 2.76
C VAL A 107 1.28 -3.94 2.92
N ALA A 108 1.30 -3.27 4.09
CA ALA A 108 0.41 -2.18 4.42
C ALA A 108 0.75 -0.89 3.66
N THR A 109 -0.29 -0.18 3.24
CA THR A 109 -0.26 1.20 2.73
C THR A 109 -1.40 1.98 3.36
N ALA A 110 -1.31 3.29 3.42
CA ALA A 110 -2.39 4.15 3.88
C ALA A 110 -2.93 4.98 2.72
N ARG A 111 -4.26 5.07 2.60
CA ARG A 111 -4.90 6.00 1.66
C ARG A 111 -5.02 7.40 2.25
N CYS A 112 -5.17 8.38 1.35
CA CYS A 112 -5.54 9.72 1.74
C CYS A 112 -7.00 9.74 2.25
N PHE A 113 -7.28 10.54 3.27
CA PHE A 113 -8.62 10.76 3.81
C PHE A 113 -8.82 12.24 4.14
N GLN A 114 -10.06 12.68 4.32
CA GLN A 114 -10.37 14.02 4.83
C GLN A 114 -10.28 14.02 6.35
N ASP A 115 -9.46 14.89 6.94
CA ASP A 115 -9.48 15.13 8.38
C ASP A 115 -10.76 15.87 8.83
N ASP A 116 -10.89 16.09 10.14
CA ASP A 116 -12.05 16.79 10.73
C ASP A 116 -12.25 18.23 10.19
N LYS A 117 -11.25 18.78 9.50
CA LYS A 117 -11.29 20.11 8.88
C LYS A 117 -11.45 20.05 7.37
N SER A 118 -11.84 18.89 6.83
CA SER A 118 -11.94 18.63 5.38
C SER A 118 -10.65 18.96 4.64
N LYS A 119 -9.51 18.62 5.25
CA LYS A 119 -8.20 18.71 4.59
C LYS A 119 -7.71 17.31 4.23
N PRO A 120 -7.05 17.15 3.08
CA PRO A 120 -6.40 15.89 2.72
C PRO A 120 -5.33 15.55 3.75
N ALA A 121 -5.50 14.42 4.42
CA ALA A 121 -4.62 13.86 5.42
C ALA A 121 -4.28 12.41 5.06
N MET A 122 -3.26 11.88 5.72
CA MET A 122 -2.84 10.50 5.57
C MET A 122 -2.20 10.06 6.88
N TRP A 123 -2.39 8.78 7.22
CA TRP A 123 -1.83 8.21 8.43
C TRP A 123 -0.30 8.33 8.45
N LYS A 124 0.26 8.55 9.64
CA LYS A 124 1.70 8.64 9.90
C LYS A 124 2.04 7.73 11.08
N PRO A 125 3.16 6.98 11.03
CA PRO A 125 3.62 6.21 12.18
C PRO A 125 3.99 7.15 13.34
N GLN A 126 3.89 6.66 14.59
CA GLN A 126 4.12 7.50 15.79
C GLN A 126 5.46 8.23 15.76
N ASN A 127 6.53 7.58 15.29
CA ASN A 127 7.89 8.11 15.22
C ASN A 127 8.27 8.50 13.78
N TRP A 128 7.30 9.01 12.99
CA TRP A 128 7.54 9.43 11.59
C TRP A 128 8.55 10.58 11.48
N ASN A 129 8.69 11.36 12.54
CA ASN A 129 9.55 12.52 12.65
C ASN A 129 10.92 12.22 13.25
N ASP A 130 11.30 10.95 13.44
CA ASP A 130 12.57 10.57 14.03
C ASP A 130 13.51 9.99 12.97
N GLY A 131 14.71 10.56 12.83
CA GLY A 131 15.73 10.12 11.89
C GLY A 131 15.28 10.21 10.43
N THR A 132 15.87 9.38 9.57
CA THR A 132 15.49 9.32 8.15
C THR A 132 14.31 8.36 7.94
N LYS A 133 13.30 8.82 7.21
CA LYS A 133 12.11 8.07 6.80
C LYS A 133 11.75 8.43 5.36
N TYR A 134 11.10 7.50 4.68
CA TYR A 134 10.64 7.72 3.30
C TYR A 134 9.15 7.49 3.22
N LYS A 135 8.45 8.42 2.58
CA LYS A 135 7.04 8.27 2.18
C LYS A 135 7.00 7.95 0.69
N TYR A 136 6.75 6.71 0.36
CA TYR A 136 6.61 6.24 -1.02
C TYR A 136 5.19 6.38 -1.48
N ALA A 137 4.98 7.00 -2.65
CA ALA A 137 3.70 6.92 -3.30
C ALA A 137 3.52 5.54 -3.94
N VAL A 138 2.30 5.04 -3.89
CA VAL A 138 1.90 3.84 -4.62
C VAL A 138 0.74 4.23 -5.54
N SER A 139 0.84 3.89 -6.83
CA SER A 139 -0.14 4.28 -7.85
C SER A 139 -0.13 3.31 -9.01
N GLY A 140 -1.19 3.32 -9.82
CA GLY A 140 -1.33 2.45 -10.99
C GLY A 140 -1.74 1.02 -10.64
N CYS A 141 -1.84 0.68 -9.36
CA CYS A 141 -2.19 -0.67 -8.91
C CYS A 141 -3.68 -0.83 -8.60
N TYR A 142 -4.23 -1.99 -8.95
CA TYR A 142 -5.55 -2.47 -8.53
C TYR A 142 -5.43 -3.47 -7.39
N GLY A 143 -6.56 -3.94 -6.86
CA GLY A 143 -6.59 -4.94 -5.79
C GLY A 143 -6.20 -4.37 -4.42
N GLY A 144 -5.77 -5.25 -3.52
CA GLY A 144 -5.54 -4.94 -2.10
C GLY A 144 -6.79 -5.12 -1.24
N ILE A 145 -6.57 -5.42 0.04
CA ILE A 145 -7.60 -5.57 1.06
C ILE A 145 -7.95 -4.19 1.60
N ASP A 146 -9.23 -3.84 1.59
CA ASP A 146 -9.74 -2.68 2.30
C ASP A 146 -9.89 -3.05 3.78
N VAL A 147 -8.94 -2.62 4.60
CA VAL A 147 -8.88 -3.03 6.01
C VAL A 147 -10.07 -2.49 6.79
N ASN A 148 -10.46 -1.24 6.54
CA ASN A 148 -11.59 -0.63 7.22
C ASN A 148 -12.91 -1.33 6.86
N ALA A 149 -13.13 -1.62 5.57
CA ALA A 149 -14.31 -2.36 5.15
C ALA A 149 -14.30 -3.80 5.67
N THR A 150 -13.12 -4.44 5.73
CA THR A 150 -12.94 -5.76 6.33
C THR A 150 -13.28 -5.74 7.83
N ILE A 151 -12.81 -4.75 8.57
CA ILE A 151 -13.13 -4.57 10.00
C ILE A 151 -14.63 -4.40 10.20
N ALA A 152 -15.27 -3.53 9.40
CA ALA A 152 -16.71 -3.29 9.48
C ALA A 152 -17.51 -4.57 9.18
N GLN A 153 -17.15 -5.28 8.12
CA GLN A 153 -17.76 -6.55 7.71
C GLN A 153 -17.70 -7.61 8.83
N ASN A 154 -16.57 -7.67 9.55
CA ASN A 154 -16.32 -8.66 10.60
C ASN A 154 -16.65 -8.14 12.01
N LYS A 155 -17.20 -6.92 12.14
CA LYS A 155 -17.49 -6.25 13.43
C LYS A 155 -16.29 -6.23 14.40
N ALA A 156 -15.08 -6.12 13.85
CA ALA A 156 -13.83 -6.29 14.58
C ALA A 156 -13.33 -4.97 15.21
N SER A 157 -14.07 -4.44 16.19
CA SER A 157 -13.87 -3.11 16.79
C SER A 157 -12.51 -2.89 17.48
N HIS A 158 -11.68 -3.91 17.66
CA HIS A 158 -10.37 -3.82 18.30
C HIS A 158 -9.26 -3.37 17.35
N PHE A 159 -9.48 -3.38 16.03
CA PHE A 159 -8.51 -2.86 15.06
C PHE A 159 -8.67 -1.35 14.88
N LYS A 160 -7.54 -0.64 14.83
CA LYS A 160 -7.54 0.80 14.54
C LYS A 160 -7.76 1.03 13.05
N SER A 161 -8.63 1.99 12.71
CA SER A 161 -8.77 2.48 11.35
C SER A 161 -7.56 3.32 10.98
N GLU A 162 -6.58 2.73 10.30
CA GLU A 162 -5.43 3.45 9.72
C GLU A 162 -5.69 3.88 8.27
N HIS A 163 -6.94 3.77 7.80
CA HIS A 163 -7.30 3.93 6.40
C HIS A 163 -6.44 3.03 5.48
N GLU A 164 -6.13 1.82 5.98
CA GLU A 164 -5.16 0.94 5.36
C GLU A 164 -5.73 0.27 4.10
N ILE A 165 -4.86 0.13 3.09
CA ILE A 165 -4.97 -0.85 2.02
C ILE A 165 -3.81 -1.83 2.16
N THR A 166 -4.11 -3.11 2.40
CA THR A 166 -3.08 -4.15 2.54
C THR A 166 -2.93 -4.94 1.24
N PHE A 167 -1.71 -5.04 0.72
CA PHE A 167 -1.42 -5.85 -0.46
C PHE A 167 -0.84 -7.21 -0.07
N VAL A 168 -1.37 -8.29 -0.64
CA VAL A 168 -0.87 -9.65 -0.45
C VAL A 168 0.17 -9.95 -1.54
N GLY A 169 1.32 -10.49 -1.15
CA GLY A 169 2.41 -10.79 -2.09
C GLY A 169 3.24 -9.58 -2.49
N GLY A 170 3.00 -8.42 -1.85
CA GLY A 170 3.78 -7.20 -2.04
C GLY A 170 3.27 -6.27 -3.13
N ILE A 171 4.12 -5.31 -3.49
CA ILE A 171 3.84 -4.26 -4.47
C ILE A 171 5.03 -4.18 -5.42
N ARG A 172 4.81 -4.43 -6.71
CA ARG A 172 5.87 -4.30 -7.73
C ARG A 172 6.31 -2.86 -7.93
N LYS A 173 7.57 -2.71 -8.31
CA LYS A 173 8.26 -1.42 -8.47
C LYS A 173 7.62 -0.47 -9.47
N GLU A 174 6.95 -0.97 -10.52
CA GLU A 174 6.27 -0.12 -11.51
C GLU A 174 5.10 0.67 -10.91
N PHE A 175 4.64 0.29 -9.72
CA PHE A 175 3.59 1.00 -8.99
C PHE A 175 4.15 2.02 -7.98
N ILE A 176 5.46 2.24 -7.95
CA ILE A 176 6.13 3.12 -6.96
C ILE A 176 6.84 4.26 -7.70
N PRO A 177 6.12 5.33 -8.09
CA PRO A 177 6.66 6.39 -8.95
C PRO A 177 7.66 7.33 -8.29
N PHE A 178 7.52 7.61 -6.99
CA PHE A 178 8.46 8.45 -6.28
C PHE A 178 8.37 8.23 -4.76
N ALA A 179 9.34 8.79 -4.04
CA ALA A 179 9.39 8.86 -2.59
C ALA A 179 9.72 10.26 -2.13
N VAL A 180 9.19 10.66 -0.97
CA VAL A 180 9.68 11.86 -0.27
C VAL A 180 10.52 11.40 0.91
N GLU A 181 11.77 11.86 0.97
CA GLU A 181 12.67 11.66 2.09
C GLU A 181 12.41 12.74 3.14
N TYR A 182 12.21 12.27 4.37
CA TYR A 182 12.10 13.08 5.56
C TYR A 182 13.31 12.83 6.44
N LYS A 183 13.92 13.90 6.94
CA LYS A 183 14.90 13.86 8.01
C LYS A 183 14.35 14.64 9.19
N ASP A 184 14.18 13.95 10.32
CA ASP A 184 13.65 14.51 11.56
C ASP A 184 12.31 15.25 11.35
N GLY A 185 11.43 14.66 10.52
CA GLY A 185 10.11 15.20 10.19
C GLY A 185 10.08 16.28 9.10
N VAL A 186 11.23 16.73 8.61
CA VAL A 186 11.34 17.73 7.54
C VAL A 186 11.53 17.03 6.20
N ALA A 187 10.69 17.35 5.21
CA ALA A 187 10.89 16.89 3.84
C ALA A 187 12.14 17.55 3.25
N ILE A 188 13.12 16.75 2.85
CA ILE A 188 14.41 17.26 2.35
C ILE A 188 14.70 16.86 0.91
N LYS A 189 14.03 15.82 0.39
CA LYS A 189 14.28 15.33 -0.96
C LYS A 189 13.07 14.62 -1.56
N ILE A 190 12.86 14.78 -2.87
CA ILE A 190 11.96 13.94 -3.67
C ILE A 190 12.80 13.03 -4.55
N TRP A 191 12.53 11.73 -4.51
CA TRP A 191 13.18 10.71 -5.31
C TRP A 191 12.21 10.22 -6.38
N GLU A 192 12.52 10.38 -7.65
CA GLU A 192 11.70 9.88 -8.76
C GLU A 192 12.25 8.55 -9.28
N ASN A 193 11.37 7.58 -9.51
CA ASN A 193 11.73 6.28 -10.06
C ASN A 193 11.87 6.40 -11.58
N GLY A 194 13.10 6.52 -12.07
CA GLY A 194 13.42 6.69 -13.49
C GLY A 194 13.03 5.50 -14.37
N GLN A 195 12.62 4.35 -13.80
CA GLN A 195 12.07 3.23 -14.55
C GLN A 195 10.63 3.47 -15.04
N ILE A 196 9.90 4.41 -14.43
CA ILE A 196 8.49 4.63 -14.72
C ILE A 196 8.35 5.76 -15.74
N LYS A 197 7.97 5.41 -16.97
CA LYS A 197 7.94 6.36 -18.10
C LYS A 197 6.77 7.35 -18.08
N GLN A 198 5.74 7.13 -17.28
CA GLN A 198 4.68 8.09 -16.94
C GLN A 198 3.65 7.39 -16.04
N VAL A 199 3.31 7.97 -14.89
CA VAL A 199 2.07 7.62 -14.20
C VAL A 199 1.02 8.63 -14.64
N VAL A 200 0.05 8.17 -15.42
CA VAL A 200 -1.11 8.99 -15.78
C VAL A 200 -1.91 9.27 -14.50
N GLY A 201 -2.10 10.55 -14.17
CA GLY A 201 -3.14 10.98 -13.23
C GLY A 201 -2.73 11.21 -11.77
N THR A 202 -1.48 10.97 -11.35
CA THR A 202 -1.06 11.30 -9.97
C THR A 202 -0.19 12.53 -9.89
N THR A 203 -0.81 13.68 -9.67
CA THR A 203 -0.12 14.81 -9.06
C THR A 203 -0.12 14.58 -7.55
N PHE A 204 0.95 14.00 -7.01
CA PHE A 204 1.17 14.12 -5.57
C PHE A 204 1.56 15.56 -5.25
N PRO A 205 1.11 16.12 -4.13
CA PRO A 205 1.55 17.43 -3.70
C PRO A 205 3.07 17.39 -3.48
N ARG A 206 3.81 18.09 -4.34
CA ARG A 206 5.25 18.32 -4.15
C ARG A 206 5.40 19.34 -3.01
N PRO A 207 6.12 19.03 -1.92
CA PRO A 207 6.45 20.03 -0.94
C PRO A 207 7.22 21.18 -1.62
N PRO A 208 6.88 22.45 -1.35
CA PRO A 208 7.63 23.57 -1.90
C PRO A 208 9.09 23.54 -1.41
N ASN A 209 10.03 23.92 -2.27
CA ASN A 209 11.47 24.06 -1.97
C ASN A 209 12.21 22.77 -1.60
N VAL A 210 11.85 21.64 -2.21
CA VAL A 210 12.55 20.36 -2.04
C VAL A 210 13.22 19.93 -3.34
N ASP A 211 14.50 19.56 -3.26
CA ASP A 211 15.27 19.08 -4.40
C ASP A 211 14.72 17.75 -4.95
N VAL A 212 14.77 17.60 -6.27
CA VAL A 212 14.31 16.40 -6.99
C VAL A 212 15.51 15.59 -7.49
N TYR A 213 15.53 14.30 -7.20
CA TYR A 213 16.58 13.36 -7.59
C TYR A 213 15.95 12.22 -8.36
N ILE A 214 16.47 11.95 -9.56
CA ILE A 214 15.97 10.87 -10.41
C ILE A 214 16.88 9.67 -10.21
N VAL A 215 16.31 8.55 -9.76
CA VAL A 215 17.02 7.27 -9.64
C VAL A 215 16.91 6.55 -10.98
N SER A 216 18.01 6.54 -11.73
CA SER A 216 18.19 5.71 -12.93
C SER A 216 18.87 4.39 -12.55
N PRO A 217 18.66 3.30 -13.31
CA PRO A 217 19.18 1.97 -12.97
C PRO A 217 20.71 1.89 -13.12
#